data_AF-A0A959TW89-F1
#
_entry.id   AF-A0A959TW89-F1
#
_cell.length_a   1.000
_cell.length_b   1.000
_cell.length_c   1.000
_cell.angle_alpha   90.00
_cell.angle_beta   90.00
_cell.angle_gamma   90.00
#
_symmetry.space_group_name_H-M   'P 1'
#
loop_
_entity.id
_entity.type
_entity.pdbx_description
1 polymer ?
#
loop_
_entity_poly.entity_id
_entity_poly.type
_entity_poly.pdbx_seq_one_letter_code
_entity_poly.pdbx_strand_id
1 'polypeptide(L)'
;MWTTLRTTMLLSLFIGSFDVSAARLQVTGLVTNKVTGGPIEHALVRVYKDGVKQYILHTGSTGRYDVLLDNNAHYVIRFSLPGHVTKCFTVDTHGSEWENDHQVEKVFVEMTLFPDLDELDLSFFDLPMGMARFQPMTGHLGWDEAYDERIRERVNDLMSEYERMLLQRNATASLDDRATAR
;
A
#
# COMPACT_ATOMS: atom_id res chain seq x y z
N MET A 1 -24.56 54.03 49.49
CA MET A 1 -24.90 52.60 49.51
C MET A 1 -25.85 52.33 48.36
N TRP A 2 -25.34 51.88 47.20
CA TRP A 2 -25.99 50.91 46.31
C TRP A 2 -25.08 50.61 45.12
N THR A 3 -24.56 49.38 45.12
CA THR A 3 -23.84 48.74 44.03
C THR A 3 -24.83 48.24 42.99
N THR A 4 -24.78 48.71 41.75
CA THR A 4 -25.46 48.03 40.64
C THR A 4 -24.43 47.22 39.86
N LEU A 5 -24.26 45.98 40.32
CA LEU A 5 -23.72 44.86 39.55
C LEU A 5 -24.75 44.54 38.46
N ARG A 6 -24.38 44.62 37.17
CA ARG A 6 -25.19 44.07 36.09
C ARG A 6 -24.33 43.14 35.24
N THR A 7 -24.65 41.87 35.43
CA THR A 7 -24.08 40.63 34.92
C THR A 7 -24.04 40.61 33.39
N THR A 8 -22.87 40.29 32.84
CA THR A 8 -22.65 39.88 31.45
C THR A 8 -23.33 38.53 31.20
N MET A 9 -24.12 38.40 30.14
CA MET A 9 -24.61 37.10 29.68
C MET A 9 -24.05 36.85 28.27
N LEU A 10 -22.92 36.15 28.20
CA LEU A 10 -22.38 35.61 26.95
C LEU A 10 -23.18 34.34 26.62
N LEU A 11 -23.95 34.38 25.52
CA LEU A 11 -24.66 33.24 24.98
C LEU A 11 -23.66 32.37 24.20
N SER A 12 -23.13 31.33 24.84
CA SER A 12 -22.28 30.33 24.17
C SER A 12 -23.14 29.44 23.27
N LEU A 13 -23.10 29.69 21.97
CA LEU A 13 -23.67 28.82 20.94
C LEU A 13 -22.81 27.54 20.86
N PHE A 14 -23.26 26.47 21.51
CA PHE A 14 -22.70 25.13 21.31
C PHE A 14 -23.08 24.68 19.89
N ILE A 15 -22.19 24.90 18.93
CA ILE A 15 -22.25 24.21 17.64
C ILE A 15 -21.85 22.77 17.94
N GLY A 16 -22.82 21.86 17.99
CA GLY A 16 -22.54 20.44 18.05
C GLY A 16 -21.74 20.05 16.81
N SER A 17 -20.54 19.52 17.00
CA SER A 17 -19.80 18.89 15.91
C SER A 17 -20.58 17.64 15.50
N PHE A 18 -21.25 17.69 14.35
CA PHE A 18 -21.75 16.50 13.70
C PHE A 18 -20.52 15.75 13.17
N ASP A 19 -20.26 14.56 13.73
CA ASP A 19 -19.23 13.66 13.21
C ASP A 19 -19.80 13.00 11.94
N VAL A 20 -19.45 13.55 10.79
CA VAL A 20 -19.71 12.88 9.51
C VAL A 20 -18.68 11.75 9.41
N SER A 21 -19.13 10.51 9.55
CA SER A 21 -18.32 9.30 9.41
C SER A 21 -18.96 8.41 8.35
N ALA A 22 -18.18 8.03 7.34
CA ALA A 22 -18.51 6.97 6.39
C ALA A 22 -17.65 5.72 6.63
N ALA A 23 -18.03 4.58 6.02
CA ALA A 23 -17.23 3.36 6.08
C ALA A 23 -15.79 3.64 5.67
N ARG A 24 -14.83 3.04 6.38
CA ARG A 24 -13.39 3.17 6.09
C ARG A 24 -12.84 1.87 5.55
N LEU A 25 -11.78 1.95 4.76
CA LEU A 25 -11.11 0.77 4.22
C LEU A 25 -9.92 0.37 5.09
N GLN A 26 -9.92 -0.86 5.57
CA GLN A 26 -8.77 -1.53 6.15
C GLN A 26 -8.15 -2.48 5.13
N VAL A 27 -6.93 -2.16 4.70
CA VAL A 27 -6.12 -2.99 3.82
C VAL A 27 -5.20 -3.85 4.67
N THR A 28 -5.39 -5.16 4.58
CA THR A 28 -4.52 -6.16 5.19
C THR A 28 -3.80 -6.95 4.10
N GLY A 29 -2.70 -7.61 4.44
CA GLY A 29 -1.98 -8.36 3.44
C GLY A 29 -0.77 -9.11 3.95
N LEU A 30 -0.10 -9.79 3.01
CA LEU A 30 1.19 -10.42 3.19
C LEU A 30 2.20 -9.82 2.21
N VAL A 31 3.43 -9.65 2.67
CA VAL A 31 4.58 -9.40 1.81
C VAL A 31 5.34 -10.72 1.63
N THR A 32 5.44 -11.20 0.40
CA THR A 32 6.05 -12.50 0.06
C THR A 32 7.23 -12.33 -0.89
N ASN A 33 8.17 -13.28 -0.86
CA ASN A 33 9.29 -13.33 -1.80
C ASN A 33 8.91 -14.19 -3.01
N LYS A 34 9.04 -13.65 -4.24
CA LYS A 34 8.66 -14.35 -5.48
C LYS A 34 9.44 -15.65 -5.70
N VAL A 35 10.70 -15.70 -5.26
CA VAL A 35 11.62 -16.82 -5.50
C VAL A 35 11.36 -17.95 -4.50
N THR A 36 11.22 -17.62 -3.21
CA THR A 36 11.02 -18.64 -2.17
C THR A 36 9.56 -18.95 -1.88
N GLY A 37 8.63 -18.05 -2.26
CA GLY A 37 7.23 -18.08 -1.87
C GLY A 37 6.97 -17.76 -0.39
N GLY A 38 8.03 -17.57 0.41
CA GLY A 38 7.94 -17.35 1.85
C GLY A 38 7.58 -15.90 2.22
N PRO A 39 7.12 -15.67 3.46
CA PRO A 39 6.90 -14.32 3.97
C PRO A 39 8.23 -13.56 4.06
N ILE A 40 8.15 -12.24 3.83
CA ILE A 40 9.28 -11.34 4.02
C ILE A 40 9.12 -10.64 5.36
N GLU A 41 10.07 -10.89 6.26
CA GLU A 41 10.23 -10.14 7.50
C GLU A 41 10.96 -8.81 7.24
N HIS A 42 10.65 -7.79 8.04
CA HIS A 42 11.23 -6.45 8.00
C HIS A 42 11.00 -5.65 6.71
N ALA A 43 10.12 -6.10 5.81
CA ALA A 43 9.70 -5.30 4.67
C ALA A 43 9.11 -3.97 5.17
N LEU A 44 9.62 -2.89 4.60
CA LEU A 44 9.26 -1.53 4.96
C LEU A 44 8.05 -1.09 4.14
N VAL A 45 6.93 -0.89 4.81
CA VAL A 45 5.68 -0.41 4.23
C VAL A 45 5.50 1.07 4.58
N ARG A 46 5.44 1.91 3.55
CA ARG A 46 5.22 3.36 3.68
C ARG A 46 3.85 3.72 3.10
N VAL A 47 3.06 4.46 3.86
CA VAL A 47 1.75 4.94 3.44
C VAL A 47 1.84 6.44 3.20
N TYR A 48 1.50 6.87 1.99
CA TYR A 48 1.37 8.27 1.61
C TYR A 48 -0.10 8.58 1.40
N LYS A 49 -0.57 9.70 1.95
CA LYS A 49 -1.91 10.28 1.77
C LYS A 49 -1.75 11.63 1.10
N ASP A 50 -2.33 11.80 -0.07
CA ASP A 50 -2.25 13.02 -0.89
C ASP A 50 -0.80 13.50 -1.10
N GLY A 51 0.10 12.54 -1.36
CA GLY A 51 1.53 12.79 -1.55
C GLY A 51 2.33 12.99 -0.25
N VAL A 52 1.69 13.12 0.90
CA VAL A 52 2.34 13.30 2.20
C VAL A 52 2.50 11.96 2.91
N LYS A 53 3.72 11.62 3.30
CA LYS A 53 4.01 10.42 4.10
C LYS A 53 3.30 10.50 5.46
N GLN A 54 2.40 9.57 5.73
CA GLN A 54 1.64 9.52 6.97
C GLN A 54 2.38 8.69 8.02
N TYR A 55 2.61 7.41 7.72
CA TYR A 55 3.27 6.51 8.66
C TYR A 55 4.04 5.39 7.95
N ILE A 56 4.79 4.66 8.77
CA ILE A 56 5.70 3.60 8.38
C ILE A 56 5.45 2.41 9.30
N LEU A 57 5.44 1.21 8.73
CA LEU A 57 5.50 -0.04 9.49
C LEU A 57 6.49 -1.01 8.86
N HIS A 58 6.92 -1.99 9.65
CA HIS A 58 7.71 -3.12 9.20
C HIS A 58 6.92 -4.42 9.38
N THR A 59 7.01 -5.33 8.41
CA THR A 59 6.45 -6.66 8.57
C THR A 59 7.21 -7.46 9.64
N GLY A 60 6.49 -8.28 10.39
CA GLY A 60 7.10 -9.29 11.27
C GLY A 60 7.38 -10.60 10.52
N SER A 61 7.72 -11.66 11.25
CA SER A 61 8.03 -13.00 10.71
C SER A 61 6.93 -13.62 9.84
N THR A 62 5.69 -13.17 9.96
CA THR A 62 4.57 -13.64 9.12
C THR A 62 4.42 -12.86 7.82
N GLY A 63 5.21 -11.81 7.59
CA GLY A 63 5.07 -10.95 6.41
C GLY A 63 3.82 -10.05 6.43
N ARG A 64 3.04 -10.05 7.51
CA ARG A 64 1.77 -9.34 7.57
C ARG A 64 1.92 -7.83 7.67
N TYR A 65 1.01 -7.12 7.01
CA TYR A 65 0.77 -5.70 7.20
C TYR A 65 -0.73 -5.40 7.36
N ASP A 66 -1.03 -4.27 8.00
CA ASP A 66 -2.39 -3.80 8.28
C ASP A 66 -2.39 -2.27 8.24
N VAL A 67 -3.25 -1.69 7.40
CA VAL A 67 -3.30 -0.27 7.06
C VAL A 67 -4.76 0.16 7.04
N LEU A 68 -5.13 1.08 7.94
CA LEU A 68 -6.43 1.73 7.92
C LEU A 68 -6.34 3.03 7.12
N LEU A 69 -7.25 3.21 6.16
CA LEU A 69 -7.33 4.38 5.30
C LEU A 69 -8.49 5.28 5.73
N ASP A 70 -8.25 6.58 5.72
CA ASP A 70 -9.31 7.57 5.86
C ASP A 70 -10.00 7.74 4.50
N ASN A 71 -11.19 8.32 4.54
CA ASN A 71 -11.92 8.68 3.34
C ASN A 71 -11.38 9.97 2.70
N ASN A 72 -11.83 10.21 1.48
CA ASN A 72 -11.61 11.44 0.73
C ASN A 72 -10.13 11.80 0.55
N ALA A 73 -9.31 10.80 0.18
CA ALA A 73 -7.90 10.99 -0.10
C ALA A 73 -7.38 10.01 -1.16
N HIS A 74 -6.22 10.33 -1.72
CA HIS A 74 -5.44 9.42 -2.57
C HIS A 74 -4.30 8.79 -1.79
N TYR A 75 -4.25 7.47 -1.78
CA TYR A 75 -3.21 6.71 -1.10
C TYR A 75 -2.23 6.06 -2.06
N VAL A 76 -0.95 6.06 -1.67
CA VAL A 76 0.09 5.19 -2.23
C VAL A 76 0.64 4.34 -1.10
N ILE A 77 0.54 3.02 -1.23
CA ILE A 77 1.12 2.06 -0.28
C ILE A 77 2.34 1.43 -0.94
N ARG A 78 3.54 1.76 -0.45
CA ARG A 78 4.81 1.37 -1.05
C ARG A 78 5.56 0.39 -0.16
N PHE A 79 6.07 -0.67 -0.77
CA PHE A 79 6.76 -1.79 -0.13
C PHE A 79 8.20 -1.83 -0.61
N SER A 80 9.13 -1.91 0.33
CA SER A 80 10.56 -1.94 0.02
C SER A 80 11.31 -2.86 0.98
N LEU A 81 12.32 -3.53 0.49
CA LEU A 81 13.31 -4.26 1.28
C LEU A 81 14.67 -4.07 0.59
N PRO A 82 15.77 -3.85 1.32
CA PRO A 82 17.09 -3.76 0.70
C PRO A 82 17.39 -4.97 -0.22
N GLY A 83 17.96 -4.69 -1.39
CA GLY A 83 18.25 -5.72 -2.40
C GLY A 83 17.02 -6.30 -3.11
N HIS A 84 15.85 -5.70 -2.95
CA HIS A 84 14.62 -6.09 -3.65
C HIS A 84 14.01 -4.93 -4.40
N VAL A 85 13.31 -5.23 -5.50
CA VAL A 85 12.55 -4.26 -6.26
C VAL A 85 11.46 -3.64 -5.39
N THR A 86 11.43 -2.32 -5.35
CA THR A 86 10.37 -1.57 -4.66
C THR A 86 9.10 -1.59 -5.51
N LYS A 87 7.95 -1.86 -4.88
CA LYS A 87 6.64 -1.90 -5.56
C LYS A 87 5.63 -1.08 -4.77
N CYS A 88 4.58 -0.61 -5.44
CA CYS A 88 3.45 0.04 -4.77
C CYS A 88 2.12 -0.29 -5.44
N PHE A 89 1.02 0.04 -4.77
CA PHE A 89 -0.31 0.16 -5.38
C PHE A 89 -1.00 1.40 -4.82
N THR A 90 -2.07 1.84 -5.48
CA THR A 90 -2.80 3.03 -5.09
C THR A 90 -4.25 2.74 -4.73
N VAL A 91 -4.79 3.53 -3.81
CA VAL A 91 -6.21 3.50 -3.45
C VAL A 91 -6.77 4.91 -3.46
N ASP A 92 -7.81 5.13 -4.24
CA ASP A 92 -8.64 6.34 -4.21
C ASP A 92 -9.82 6.11 -3.26
N THR A 93 -9.92 6.88 -2.17
CA THR A 93 -11.01 6.78 -1.19
C THR A 93 -12.01 7.93 -1.29
N HIS A 94 -12.00 8.71 -2.39
CA HIS A 94 -13.01 9.74 -2.62
C HIS A 94 -14.38 9.15 -2.92
N GLY A 95 -15.40 9.72 -2.30
CA GLY A 95 -16.79 9.36 -2.53
C GLY A 95 -17.73 10.07 -1.58
N SER A 96 -19.03 9.94 -1.84
CA SER A 96 -20.06 10.47 -0.95
C SER A 96 -20.05 9.73 0.38
N GLU A 97 -20.25 10.48 1.45
CA GLU A 97 -20.37 9.98 2.82
C GLU A 97 -21.82 10.13 3.29
N TRP A 98 -22.30 9.19 4.10
CA TRP A 98 -23.60 9.29 4.78
C TRP A 98 -23.38 9.25 6.29
N GLU A 99 -24.27 9.89 7.04
CA GLU A 99 -24.10 10.09 8.48
C GLU A 99 -24.23 8.78 9.27
N ASN A 100 -23.30 8.52 10.21
CA ASN A 100 -23.25 7.37 11.13
C ASN A 100 -22.80 6.01 10.57
N ASP A 101 -22.05 5.96 9.48
CA ASP A 101 -21.39 4.72 9.08
C ASP A 101 -20.00 4.62 9.71
N HIS A 102 -19.89 3.73 10.68
CA HIS A 102 -18.63 3.41 11.35
C HIS A 102 -18.08 2.04 10.92
N GLN A 103 -18.60 1.47 9.83
CA GLN A 103 -18.11 0.20 9.32
C GLN A 103 -16.66 0.31 8.84
N VAL A 104 -15.95 -0.80 8.95
CA VAL A 104 -14.59 -0.94 8.43
C VAL A 104 -14.60 -2.11 7.47
N GLU A 105 -14.53 -1.78 6.19
CA GLU A 105 -14.42 -2.77 5.13
C GLU A 105 -13.02 -3.31 5.07
N LYS A 106 -12.90 -4.63 5.00
CA LYS A 106 -11.59 -5.31 5.03
C LYS A 106 -11.29 -5.91 3.68
N VAL A 107 -10.17 -5.51 3.10
CA VAL A 107 -9.63 -6.13 1.89
C VAL A 107 -8.29 -6.79 2.21
N PHE A 108 -8.05 -7.91 1.54
CA PHE A 108 -6.75 -8.57 1.55
C PHE A 108 -6.03 -8.31 0.22
N VAL A 109 -4.84 -7.74 0.27
CA VAL A 109 -4.00 -7.49 -0.89
C VAL A 109 -2.63 -8.13 -0.63
N GLU A 110 -2.22 -9.05 -1.47
CA GLU A 110 -0.88 -9.64 -1.38
C GLU A 110 0.12 -8.79 -2.15
N MET A 111 1.32 -8.58 -1.57
CA MET A 111 2.43 -7.96 -2.24
C MET A 111 3.60 -8.93 -2.36
N THR A 112 3.97 -9.28 -3.58
CA THR A 112 5.17 -10.10 -3.83
C THR A 112 6.34 -9.22 -4.29
N LEU A 113 7.45 -9.29 -3.57
CA LEU A 113 8.73 -8.66 -3.92
C LEU A 113 9.70 -9.71 -4.46
N PHE A 114 10.68 -9.26 -5.24
CA PHE A 114 11.75 -10.11 -5.76
C PHE A 114 13.09 -9.37 -5.70
N PRO A 115 14.21 -10.11 -5.63
CA PRO A 115 15.54 -9.51 -5.63
C PRO A 115 15.73 -8.56 -6.80
N ASP A 116 16.45 -7.48 -6.56
CA ASP A 116 16.89 -6.58 -7.62
C ASP A 116 18.02 -7.24 -8.44
N LEU A 117 18.14 -6.85 -9.71
CA LEU A 117 19.24 -7.25 -10.60
C LEU A 117 19.85 -5.98 -11.18
N ASP A 118 21.08 -5.66 -10.77
CA ASP A 118 21.78 -4.43 -11.18
C ASP A 118 21.89 -4.31 -12.72
N GLU A 119 21.86 -5.44 -13.43
CA GLU A 119 21.98 -5.51 -14.88
C GLU A 119 20.65 -5.29 -15.63
N LEU A 120 19.50 -5.24 -14.95
CA LEU A 120 18.18 -5.09 -15.56
C LEU A 120 17.46 -3.84 -15.02
N ASP A 121 17.01 -2.97 -15.92
CA ASP A 121 16.21 -1.81 -15.53
C ASP A 121 14.79 -2.23 -15.11
N LEU A 122 14.60 -2.27 -13.79
CA LEU A 122 13.34 -2.64 -13.14
C LEU A 122 12.56 -1.41 -12.63
N SER A 123 12.93 -0.20 -13.05
CA SER A 123 12.26 1.05 -12.64
C SER A 123 10.78 1.11 -13.04
N PHE A 124 10.34 0.30 -14.02
CA PHE A 124 8.92 0.20 -14.37
C PHE A 124 8.04 -0.26 -13.19
N PHE A 125 8.60 -1.02 -12.24
CA PHE A 125 7.89 -1.45 -11.03
C PHE A 125 7.66 -0.33 -10.00
N ASP A 126 8.22 0.88 -10.22
CA ASP A 126 7.87 2.06 -9.44
C ASP A 126 6.45 2.57 -9.75
N LEU A 127 5.90 2.21 -10.91
CA LEU A 127 4.49 2.43 -11.21
C LEU A 127 3.60 1.57 -10.29
N PRO A 128 2.36 2.00 -10.01
CA PRO A 128 1.41 1.19 -9.27
C PRO A 128 1.19 -0.18 -9.93
N MET A 129 1.30 -1.25 -9.16
CA MET A 129 1.05 -2.63 -9.58
C MET A 129 -0.41 -3.03 -9.46
N GLY A 130 -1.26 -2.02 -9.28
CA GLY A 130 -2.70 -2.08 -9.14
C GLY A 130 -3.19 -0.71 -8.71
N MET A 131 -4.32 -0.30 -9.26
CA MET A 131 -5.01 0.92 -8.86
C MET A 131 -6.42 0.57 -8.44
N ALA A 132 -6.80 0.93 -7.22
CA ALA A 132 -8.12 0.66 -6.68
C ALA A 132 -8.88 1.94 -6.39
N ARG A 133 -10.21 1.87 -6.49
CA ARG A 133 -11.13 2.89 -5.99
C ARG A 133 -12.07 2.27 -4.98
N PHE A 134 -12.11 2.84 -3.79
CA PHE A 134 -13.04 2.50 -2.74
C PHE A 134 -14.24 3.44 -2.78
N GLN A 135 -15.43 2.90 -2.64
CA GLN A 135 -16.69 3.64 -2.55
C GLN A 135 -17.20 3.57 -1.11
N PRO A 136 -16.95 4.60 -0.27
CA PRO A 136 -17.34 4.58 1.14
C PRO A 136 -18.83 4.31 1.36
N MET A 137 -19.69 4.83 0.49
CA MET A 137 -21.14 4.67 0.59
C MET A 137 -21.62 3.21 0.43
N THR A 138 -20.92 2.39 -0.36
CA THR A 138 -21.33 1.01 -0.67
C THR A 138 -20.39 -0.03 -0.05
N GLY A 139 -19.25 0.41 0.49
CA GLY A 139 -18.18 -0.48 0.94
C GLY A 139 -17.44 -1.20 -0.20
N HIS A 140 -17.74 -0.89 -1.47
CA HIS A 140 -17.18 -1.61 -2.60
C HIS A 140 -15.77 -1.10 -2.96
N LEU A 141 -14.86 -2.03 -3.19
CA LEU A 141 -13.55 -1.78 -3.78
C LEU A 141 -13.54 -2.30 -5.23
N GLY A 142 -13.25 -1.43 -6.18
CA GLY A 142 -13.04 -1.78 -7.58
C GLY A 142 -11.58 -1.59 -8.00
N TRP A 143 -11.08 -2.50 -8.85
CA TRP A 143 -9.77 -2.39 -9.48
C TRP A 143 -9.89 -1.76 -10.86
N ASP A 144 -8.89 -0.96 -11.27
CA ASP A 144 -8.80 -0.40 -12.61
C ASP A 144 -8.25 -1.45 -13.59
N GLU A 145 -9.15 -2.31 -14.08
CA GLU A 145 -8.81 -3.37 -15.03
C GLU A 145 -8.20 -2.84 -16.33
N ALA A 146 -8.58 -1.64 -16.76
CA ALA A 146 -8.03 -0.99 -17.96
C ALA A 146 -6.60 -0.50 -17.73
N TYR A 147 -6.28 -0.02 -16.53
CA TYR A 147 -4.91 0.23 -16.10
C TYR A 147 -4.09 -1.07 -16.09
N ASP A 148 -4.62 -2.12 -15.45
CA ASP A 148 -3.93 -3.40 -15.33
C ASP A 148 -3.62 -3.99 -16.71
N GLU A 149 -4.58 -3.95 -17.63
CA GLU A 149 -4.38 -4.40 -19.02
C GLU A 149 -3.28 -3.61 -19.74
N ARG A 150 -3.23 -2.30 -19.54
CA ARG A 150 -2.22 -1.44 -20.18
C ARG A 150 -0.80 -1.73 -19.72
N ILE A 151 -0.60 -2.08 -18.45
CA ILE A 151 0.75 -2.36 -17.92
C ILE A 151 1.15 -3.83 -18.04
N ARG A 152 0.18 -4.74 -18.26
CA ARG A 152 0.37 -6.20 -18.23
C ARG A 152 1.48 -6.69 -19.14
N GLU A 153 1.47 -6.27 -20.40
CA GLU A 153 2.47 -6.71 -21.39
C GLU A 153 3.88 -6.32 -20.93
N ARG A 154 4.07 -5.06 -20.50
CA ARG A 154 5.36 -4.58 -20.04
C ARG A 154 5.84 -5.28 -18.76
N VAL A 155 4.95 -5.55 -17.82
CA VAL A 155 5.27 -6.35 -16.62
C VAL A 155 5.71 -7.76 -17.03
N ASN A 156 4.97 -8.42 -17.92
CA ASN A 156 5.26 -9.78 -18.35
C ASN A 156 6.61 -9.88 -19.08
N ASP A 157 6.93 -8.92 -19.95
CA ASP A 157 8.20 -8.88 -20.66
C ASP A 157 9.37 -8.74 -19.69
N LEU A 158 9.28 -7.80 -18.75
CA LEU A 158 10.31 -7.57 -17.73
C LEU A 158 10.48 -8.79 -16.83
N MET A 159 9.38 -9.43 -16.42
CA MET A 159 9.47 -10.64 -15.60
C MET A 159 10.07 -11.81 -16.37
N SER A 160 9.76 -11.96 -17.67
CA SER A 160 10.34 -13.00 -18.51
C SER A 160 11.84 -12.79 -18.74
N GLU A 161 12.30 -11.54 -18.86
CA GLU A 161 13.72 -11.21 -18.91
C GLU A 161 14.41 -11.46 -17.57
N TYR A 162 13.82 -10.99 -16.48
CA TYR A 162 14.28 -11.24 -15.11
C TYR A 162 14.48 -12.74 -14.84
N GLU A 163 13.50 -13.58 -15.19
CA GLU A 163 13.57 -15.03 -14.97
C GLU A 163 14.69 -15.68 -15.79
N ARG A 164 14.90 -15.25 -17.04
CA ARG A 164 16.02 -15.74 -17.87
C ARG A 164 17.38 -15.40 -17.26
N MET A 165 17.56 -14.16 -16.81
CA MET A 165 18.82 -13.71 -16.20
C MET A 165 19.10 -14.44 -14.87
N LEU A 166 18.06 -14.63 -14.06
CA LEU A 166 18.18 -15.37 -12.81
C LEU A 166 18.63 -16.83 -13.04
N LEU A 167 18.08 -17.50 -14.06
CA LEU A 167 18.48 -18.86 -14.43
C LEU A 167 19.94 -18.92 -14.90
N GLN A 168 20.37 -17.97 -15.74
CA GLN A 168 21.76 -17.88 -16.20
C GLN A 168 22.74 -17.68 -15.03
N ARG A 169 22.43 -16.77 -14.12
CA ARG A 169 23.25 -16.50 -12.93
C ARG A 169 23.41 -17.74 -12.06
N ASN A 170 22.31 -18.44 -11.80
CA ASN A 170 22.32 -19.66 -10.98
C ASN A 170 23.11 -20.79 -11.67
N ALA A 171 23.02 -20.90 -13.00
CA ALA A 171 23.80 -21.88 -13.76
C ALA A 171 25.30 -21.59 -13.65
N THR A 172 25.73 -20.34 -13.86
CA THR A 172 27.15 -19.94 -13.76
C THR A 172 27.70 -20.17 -12.36
N ALA A 173 27.00 -19.75 -11.31
CA ALA A 173 27.41 -19.97 -9.92
C ALA A 173 27.63 -21.47 -9.61
N SER A 174 26.74 -22.34 -10.10
CA SER A 174 26.88 -23.79 -9.89
C SER A 174 28.09 -24.41 -10.60
N LEU A 175 28.59 -23.80 -11.67
CA LEU A 175 29.78 -24.26 -12.39
C LEU A 175 31.06 -23.86 -11.65
N ASP A 176 31.09 -22.64 -11.10
CA ASP A 176 32.22 -22.13 -10.33
C ASP A 176 32.41 -22.90 -9.02
N ASP A 177 31.33 -23.21 -8.30
CA ASP A 177 31.38 -24.04 -7.08
C ASP A 177 31.99 -25.43 -7.35
N ARG A 178 31.65 -26.04 -8.50
CA ARG A 178 32.19 -27.33 -8.92
C ARG A 178 33.65 -27.26 -9.34
N ALA A 179 34.09 -26.13 -9.89
CA ALA A 179 35.49 -25.90 -10.26
C ALA A 179 36.37 -25.66 -9.03
N THR A 180 35.85 -24.99 -8.00
CA THR A 180 36.58 -24.64 -6.77
C THR A 180 36.67 -25.80 -5.76
N ALA A 181 35.77 -26.78 -5.86
CA ALA A 181 35.77 -27.98 -5.02
C ALA A 181 36.72 -29.10 -5.51
N ARG A 182 37.53 -28.86 -6.56
CA ARG A 182 38.54 -29.78 -7.10
C ARG A 182 39.95 -29.27 -6.79
#